data_AF-A0A2E6LIH5-F1
#
_entry.id   AF-A0A2E6LIH5-F1
#
_cell.length_a   1.000
_cell.length_b   1.000
_cell.length_c   1.000
_cell.angle_alpha   90.00
_cell.angle_beta   90.00
_cell.angle_gamma   90.00
#
_symmetry.space_group_name_H-M   'P 1'
#
loop_
_entity.id
_entity.type
_entity.pdbx_description
1 polymer ?
#
loop_
_entity_poly.entity_id
_entity_poly.type
_entity_poly.pdbx_seq_one_letter_code
_entity_poly.pdbx_strand_id
1 'polypeptide(L)' 'MIDLITPSYLPSISYIAWLIKKKIIYFDLTDKYNKQTYRNRAEIYGANGKLILTVPIIHIKKKTSTN' A
#
# COMPACT_ATOMS: atom_id res chain seq x y z
N MET A 1 5.79 23.23 -6.79
CA MET A 1 6.31 21.88 -6.47
C MET A 1 5.16 20.91 -6.63
N ILE A 2 5.35 19.78 -7.33
CA ILE A 2 4.30 18.77 -7.52
C ILE A 2 4.36 17.81 -6.34
N ASP A 3 3.27 17.68 -5.61
CA ASP A 3 3.15 16.77 -4.47
C ASP A 3 2.78 15.36 -4.99
N LEU A 4 3.80 14.52 -5.14
CA LEU A 4 3.67 13.11 -5.56
C LEU A 4 3.77 12.20 -4.34
N ILE A 5 2.82 11.29 -4.20
CA ILE A 5 2.79 10.34 -3.08
C ILE A 5 2.45 8.94 -3.59
N THR A 6 3.09 7.90 -3.05
CA THR A 6 2.69 6.54 -3.40
C THR A 6 1.73 5.98 -2.33
N PRO A 7 0.64 5.30 -2.72
CA PRO A 7 -0.41 4.88 -1.81
C PRO A 7 0.09 3.85 -0.79
N SER A 8 -0.61 3.78 0.34
CA SER A 8 -0.38 2.81 1.41
C SER A 8 -1.72 2.21 1.83
N TYR A 9 -1.75 0.91 2.13
CA TYR A 9 -2.99 0.20 2.47
C TYR A 9 -3.71 0.77 3.71
N LEU A 10 -2.97 0.99 4.80
CA LEU A 10 -3.45 1.69 5.99
C LEU A 10 -2.45 2.79 6.36
N PRO A 11 -2.61 4.02 5.84
CA PRO A 11 -1.68 5.11 6.07
C PRO A 11 -1.74 5.60 7.53
N SER A 12 -0.63 6.16 8.01
CA SER A 12 -0.58 6.77 9.33
C SER A 12 -1.40 8.05 9.42
N ILE A 13 -1.71 8.49 10.64
CA ILE A 13 -2.44 9.74 10.89
C ILE A 13 -1.69 10.93 10.28
N SER A 14 -0.36 10.97 10.39
CA SER A 14 0.46 12.03 9.80
C SER A 14 0.33 12.09 8.27
N TYR A 15 0.26 10.93 7.61
CA TYR A 15 0.04 10.84 6.16
C TYR A 15 -1.31 11.45 5.77
N ILE A 16 -2.38 11.06 6.47
CA ILE A 16 -3.73 11.56 6.20
C ILE A 16 -3.83 13.07 6.51
N ALA A 17 -3.26 13.51 7.63
CA ALA A 17 -3.26 14.92 8.03
C ALA A 17 -2.52 15.81 7.00
N TRP A 18 -1.44 15.31 6.41
CA TRP A 18 -0.77 15.98 5.31
C TRP A 18 -1.64 15.99 4.05
N LEU A 19 -2.28 14.87 3.71
CA LEU A 19 -3.11 14.71 2.52
C LEU A 19 -4.31 15.66 2.50
N ILE A 20 -5.01 15.82 3.63
CA ILE A 20 -6.16 16.73 3.77
C ILE A 20 -5.78 18.20 3.55
N LYS A 21 -4.54 18.58 3.83
CA LYS A 21 -4.06 19.96 3.65
C LYS A 21 -3.75 20.30 2.18
N LYS A 22 -3.78 19.33 1.26
CA LYS A 22 -3.41 19.53 -0.14
C LYS A 22 -4.65 19.72 -1.00
N LYS A 23 -4.60 20.71 -1.89
CA LYS A 23 -5.65 20.99 -2.88
C LYS A 23 -5.62 19.99 -4.04
N ILE A 24 -4.42 19.59 -4.46
CA ILE A 24 -4.17 18.66 -5.56
C ILE A 24 -3.01 17.77 -5.14
N ILE A 25 -3.14 16.47 -5.37
CA ILE A 25 -2.10 15.46 -5.15
C ILE A 25 -2.08 14.49 -6.33
N TYR A 26 -0.92 13.90 -6.57
CA TYR A 26 -0.75 12.86 -7.58
C TYR A 26 -0.29 11.57 -6.93
N PHE A 27 -0.84 10.44 -7.39
CA PHE A 27 -0.43 9.13 -6.93
C PHE A 27 0.58 8.50 -7.88
N ASP A 28 1.72 8.04 -7.36
CA ASP A 28 2.61 7.16 -8.10
C ASP A 28 2.15 5.71 -7.94
N LEU A 29 1.62 5.15 -9.02
CA LEU A 29 1.13 3.77 -9.10
C LEU A 29 2.16 2.81 -9.72
N THR A 30 3.29 3.34 -10.19
CA THR A 30 4.34 2.57 -10.87
C THR A 30 5.46 2.14 -9.93
N ASP A 31 5.58 2.83 -8.79
CA ASP A 31 6.55 2.52 -7.75
C ASP A 31 6.38 1.10 -7.20
N LYS A 32 7.49 0.39 -7.09
CA LYS A 32 7.51 -1.00 -6.63
C LYS A 32 7.70 -1.00 -5.12
N TYR A 33 6.88 -1.78 -4.41
CA TYR A 33 7.07 -2.01 -3.00
C TYR A 33 7.66 -3.40 -2.73
N ASN A 34 8.53 -3.48 -1.73
CA ASN A 34 8.99 -4.76 -1.22
C ASN A 34 7.85 -5.50 -0.52
N LYS A 35 7.86 -6.83 -0.62
CA LYS A 35 6.92 -7.67 0.14
C LYS A 35 7.07 -7.36 1.63
N GLN A 36 5.96 -7.44 2.37
CA GLN A 36 5.96 -7.33 3.84
C GLN A 36 6.33 -5.93 4.38
N THR A 37 5.90 -4.86 3.73
CA THR A 37 6.12 -3.46 4.16
C THR A 37 4.81 -2.81 4.61
N TYR A 38 4.89 -1.64 5.25
CA TYR A 38 3.70 -0.87 5.64
C TYR A 38 2.79 -0.49 4.46
N ARG A 39 3.27 -0.57 3.21
CA ARG A 39 2.45 -0.32 2.02
C ARG A 39 1.43 -1.41 1.75
N ASN A 40 1.82 -2.67 1.98
CA ASN A 40 1.01 -3.84 1.67
C ASN A 40 0.57 -4.63 2.91
N ARG A 41 0.98 -4.21 4.11
CA ARG A 41 0.56 -4.78 5.38
C ARG A 41 0.12 -3.71 6.35
N ALA A 42 -0.91 -4.04 7.12
CA ALA A 42 -1.38 -3.23 8.23
C ALA A 42 -1.63 -4.13 9.44
N GLU A 43 -1.48 -3.55 10.63
CA GLU A 43 -1.68 -4.25 11.89
C GLU A 43 -2.77 -3.50 12.65
N ILE A 44 -3.83 -4.21 13.01
CA ILE A 44 -4.94 -3.66 13.79
C ILE A 44 -5.17 -4.51 15.03
N TYR A 45 -5.54 -3.90 16.14
CA TYR A 45 -5.88 -4.61 17.36
C TYR A 45 -7.39 -4.84 17.43
N GLY A 46 -7.79 -6.09 17.68
CA GLY A 46 -9.17 -6.48 17.96
C GLY A 46 -9.28 -7.26 19.27
N ALA A 47 -10.47 -7.79 19.55
CA ALA A 47 -10.73 -8.56 20.77
C ALA A 47 -9.81 -9.78 20.93
N ASN A 48 -9.36 -10.36 19.81
CA ASN A 48 -8.46 -11.51 19.78
C ASN A 48 -6.98 -11.13 19.69
N GLY A 49 -6.63 -9.87 19.97
CA GLY A 49 -5.27 -9.34 19.86
C GLY A 49 -4.95 -8.77 18.48
N LYS A 50 -3.66 -8.85 18.10
CA LYS A 50 -3.13 -8.22 16.89
C LYS A 50 -3.51 -9.01 15.63
N LEU A 51 -4.27 -8.38 14.74
CA LEU A 51 -4.62 -8.90 13.42
C LEU A 51 -3.76 -8.25 12.34
N ILE A 52 -3.16 -9.07 11.48
CA ILE A 52 -2.36 -8.61 10.34
C ILE A 52 -3.21 -8.66 9.07
N LEU A 53 -3.45 -7.51 8.48
CA LEU A 53 -4.11 -7.34 7.20
C LEU A 53 -3.05 -7.23 6.10
N THR A 54 -3.23 -7.93 4.98
CA THR A 54 -2.27 -7.91 3.87
C THR A 54 -3.00 -7.72 2.54
N VAL A 55 -2.47 -6.85 1.67
CA VAL A 55 -2.95 -6.72 0.28
C VAL A 55 -2.51 -7.95 -0.52
N PRO A 56 -3.44 -8.72 -1.11
CA PRO A 56 -3.10 -9.93 -1.84
C PRO A 56 -2.30 -9.59 -3.11
N ILE A 57 -1.26 -10.37 -3.37
CA ILE A 57 -0.47 -10.26 -4.59
C ILE A 57 -1.08 -11.20 -5.63
N ILE A 58 -1.45 -10.65 -6.80
CA ILE A 58 -1.93 -11.47 -7.91
C ILE A 58 -0.72 -12.12 -8.58
N HIS A 59 -0.55 -13.42 -8.37
CA HIS A 59 0.46 -14.21 -9.06
C HIS A 59 -0.03 -14.55 -10.48
N ILE A 60 0.36 -13.75 -11.47
CA ILE A 60 0.17 -14.12 -12.88
C ILE A 60 1.18 -15.24 -13.18
N LYS A 61 0.72 -16.49 -13.16
CA LYS A 61 1.54 -17.62 -13.67
C LYS A 61 1.78 -17.38 -15.16
N LYS A 62 3.02 -17.06 -15.55
CA LYS A 62 3.45 -17.15 -16.95
C LYS A 62 3.27 -18.61 -17.36
N LYS A 63 2.36 -18.92 -18.28
CA LYS A 63 2.34 -20.22 -18.96
C LYS A 63 3.69 -20.33 -19.67
N THR A 64 4.62 -21.09 -19.12
CA THR A 64 5.77 -21.57 -19.87
C THR A 64 5.22 -22.49 -20.94
N SER A 65 5.19 -22.03 -22.19
CA SER A 65 5.03 -22.89 -23.36
C SER A 65 6.26 -23.81 -23.41
N THR A 66 6.14 -25.00 -22.81
CA THR A 66 7.06 -26.10 -23.09
C THR A 66 6.76 -26.60 -24.49
N ASN A 67 7.68 -26.31 -25.42
CA ASN A 67 7.84 -27.06 -26.66
C ASN A 67 8.43 -28.44 -26.37
#